data_AF-A0AAW1QKW4-F1
#
_entry.id   AF-A0AAW1QKW4-F1
#
_cell.length_a   1.000
_cell.length_b   1.000
_cell.length_c   1.000
_cell.angle_alpha   90.00
_cell.angle_beta   90.00
_cell.angle_gamma   90.00
#
_symmetry.space_group_name_H-M   'P 1'
#
loop_
_entity.id
_entity.type
_entity.pdbx_description
1 polymer ?
#
loop_
_entity_poly.entity_id
_entity_poly.type
_entity_poly.pdbx_seq_one_letter_code
_entity_poly.pdbx_strand_id
1 'polypeptide(L)'
;MDEDLSAKPARDRRILARRKRVEQRRAALRAGRQEEDTKARADLDLHEGKPQLNDTSQRLERVHWLASQDVSGIRLQCDTKLSQRNLHEDSRRQALLQKLQDELDESLQKNAEVAEGWKRIKQLSVPHELQQQITQQQEGCTDIIKSKLHMIETIRAELRRKDDEYVRCLRRQAEDNELLLTSLNNQLGEIKRAHKGELLSIESAFIQERKLLLANGKDELAKQRERHSNFETLFVEKYVKLAQDYQQQLESMRSADGEEFNILKMRLETDLQALEQHLESMRAVYQLNQEKLDYNCSVLSERENENSSTISQQKRRLSSFQSALSALKRRHAEVQQKLKEENQGLSDDYRQVTTAFQDLTSKCQSFQHAHMDRVRQVKEFKDDHLSVLLAKLQQAQTVVQQQLLAKQHEGPSIARKHMLGSDASLPYQWTSVEIYLNKYHHLLQQRAASSAEVHTLKNDNAKIQQLLAQYLSASVTKHLLLPPIFLPA
;
A
#
# COMPACT_ATOMS: atom_id res chain seq x y z
N MET A 1 28.38 2.93 -28.71
CA MET A 1 27.96 1.52 -28.90
C MET A 1 29.22 0.65 -28.83
N ASP A 2 29.08 -0.68 -28.84
CA ASP A 2 30.18 -1.67 -28.98
C ASP A 2 30.92 -2.16 -27.71
N GLU A 3 30.18 -2.59 -26.67
CA GLU A 3 30.72 -3.51 -25.64
C GLU A 3 30.00 -4.89 -25.60
N ASP A 4 28.70 -4.95 -25.91
CA ASP A 4 27.84 -6.13 -25.68
C ASP A 4 27.89 -7.22 -26.79
N LEU A 5 29.00 -7.25 -27.55
CA LEU A 5 29.29 -8.32 -28.53
C LEU A 5 30.25 -9.37 -27.96
N SER A 6 31.03 -9.05 -26.94
CA SER A 6 32.00 -9.97 -26.31
C SER A 6 31.35 -11.07 -25.45
N ALA A 7 30.22 -10.78 -24.80
CA ALA A 7 29.54 -11.71 -23.90
C ALA A 7 28.84 -12.89 -24.64
N LYS A 8 28.38 -12.66 -25.88
CA LYS A 8 27.65 -13.65 -26.70
C LYS A 8 28.46 -14.93 -26.97
N PRO A 9 29.69 -14.89 -27.54
CA PRO A 9 30.49 -16.10 -27.75
C PRO A 9 30.86 -16.83 -26.44
N ALA A 10 30.94 -16.14 -25.30
CA ALA A 10 31.14 -16.78 -24.00
C ALA A 10 29.89 -17.57 -23.54
N ARG A 11 28.69 -17.02 -23.75
CA ARG A 11 27.41 -17.69 -23.50
C ARG A 11 27.26 -18.92 -24.42
N ASP A 12 27.55 -18.78 -25.70
CA ASP A 12 27.40 -19.87 -26.67
C ASP A 12 28.42 -20.99 -26.46
N ARG A 13 29.67 -20.67 -26.09
CA ARG A 13 30.65 -21.67 -25.65
C ARG A 13 30.17 -22.45 -24.41
N ARG A 14 29.51 -21.79 -23.44
CA ARG A 14 28.89 -22.47 -22.28
C ARG A 14 27.71 -23.36 -22.69
N ILE A 15 26.86 -22.93 -23.62
CA ILE A 15 25.74 -23.73 -24.14
C ILE A 15 26.25 -24.95 -24.93
N LEU A 16 27.25 -24.76 -25.79
CA LEU A 16 27.88 -25.85 -26.56
C LEU A 16 28.53 -26.87 -25.62
N ALA A 17 29.27 -26.42 -24.60
CA ALA A 17 29.87 -27.31 -23.60
C ALA A 17 28.81 -28.06 -22.78
N ARG A 18 27.67 -27.43 -22.44
CA ARG A 18 26.54 -28.11 -21.78
C ARG A 18 25.90 -29.16 -22.70
N ARG A 19 25.67 -28.84 -23.98
CA ARG A 19 25.16 -29.78 -24.99
C ARG A 19 26.11 -30.99 -25.13
N LYS A 20 27.41 -30.75 -25.34
CA LYS A 20 28.42 -31.81 -25.50
C LYS A 20 28.51 -32.74 -24.27
N ARG A 21 28.40 -32.21 -23.04
CA ARG A 21 28.30 -33.04 -21.81
C ARG A 21 27.01 -33.86 -21.74
N VAL A 22 25.86 -33.30 -22.10
CA VAL A 22 24.58 -34.03 -22.12
C VAL A 22 24.59 -35.13 -23.19
N GLU A 23 25.21 -34.85 -24.34
CA GLU A 23 25.39 -35.77 -25.46
C GLU A 23 26.34 -36.92 -25.12
N GLN A 24 27.49 -36.63 -24.50
CA GLN A 24 28.39 -37.65 -23.93
C GLN A 24 27.68 -38.50 -22.87
N ARG A 25 26.89 -37.91 -21.97
CA ARG A 25 26.12 -38.65 -20.96
C ARG A 25 25.04 -39.54 -21.57
N ARG A 26 24.40 -39.08 -22.66
CA ARG A 26 23.48 -39.89 -23.48
C ARG A 26 24.20 -41.01 -24.24
N ALA A 27 25.40 -40.77 -24.75
CA ALA A 27 26.20 -41.78 -25.42
C ALA A 27 26.65 -42.88 -24.45
N ALA A 28 27.12 -42.53 -23.25
CA ALA A 28 27.46 -43.49 -22.20
C ALA A 28 26.24 -44.32 -21.76
N LEU A 29 25.07 -43.70 -21.59
CA LEU A 29 23.81 -44.40 -21.29
C LEU A 29 23.36 -45.35 -22.42
N ARG A 30 23.67 -45.04 -23.69
CA ARG A 30 23.42 -45.95 -24.82
C ARG A 30 24.42 -47.12 -24.84
N ALA A 31 25.70 -46.84 -24.60
CA ALA A 31 26.76 -47.85 -24.58
C ALA A 31 26.52 -48.88 -23.47
N GLY A 32 26.26 -48.44 -22.24
CA GLY A 32 25.93 -49.34 -21.12
C GLY A 32 24.69 -50.21 -21.41
N ARG A 33 23.65 -49.64 -22.03
CA ARG A 33 22.47 -50.40 -22.44
C ARG A 33 22.76 -51.40 -23.57
N GLN A 34 23.66 -51.09 -24.49
CA GLN A 34 24.13 -52.05 -25.50
C GLN A 34 24.98 -53.18 -24.89
N GLU A 35 25.72 -52.92 -23.81
CA GLU A 35 26.41 -53.97 -23.04
C GLU A 35 25.44 -54.85 -22.23
N GLU A 36 24.34 -54.29 -21.74
CA GLU A 36 23.24 -55.07 -21.16
C GLU A 36 22.53 -55.93 -22.22
N ASP A 37 22.20 -55.35 -23.38
CA ASP A 37 21.56 -56.07 -24.51
C ASP A 37 22.45 -57.19 -25.08
N THR A 38 23.79 -57.04 -25.08
CA THR A 38 24.70 -58.12 -25.52
C THR A 38 24.89 -59.21 -24.47
N LYS A 39 24.90 -58.88 -23.18
CA LYS A 39 24.90 -59.88 -22.10
C LYS A 39 23.61 -60.69 -22.09
N ALA A 40 22.45 -60.02 -22.18
CA ALA A 40 21.15 -60.70 -22.29
C ALA A 40 21.07 -61.64 -23.50
N ARG A 41 21.75 -61.31 -24.62
CA ARG A 41 21.90 -62.22 -25.77
C ARG A 41 22.82 -63.42 -25.51
N ALA A 42 23.93 -63.22 -24.79
CA ALA A 42 24.79 -64.34 -24.37
C ALA A 42 24.07 -65.29 -23.41
N ASP A 43 23.28 -64.75 -22.47
CA ASP A 43 22.48 -65.54 -21.53
C ASP A 43 21.37 -66.33 -22.24
N LEU A 44 20.77 -65.78 -23.30
CA LEU A 44 19.86 -66.47 -24.23
C LEU A 44 20.55 -67.58 -25.03
N ASP A 45 21.87 -67.49 -25.25
CA ASP A 45 22.61 -68.48 -26.02
C ASP A 45 23.07 -69.69 -25.19
N LEU A 46 23.11 -69.59 -23.86
CA LEU A 46 23.48 -70.63 -22.89
C LEU A 46 22.36 -71.66 -22.60
N HIS A 47 21.25 -71.60 -23.32
CA HIS A 47 20.02 -72.36 -23.03
C HIS A 47 20.09 -73.87 -23.31
N GLU A 48 19.44 -74.66 -22.43
CA GLU A 48 19.51 -76.13 -22.36
C GLU A 48 19.01 -76.86 -23.62
N GLY A 49 18.10 -76.26 -24.40
CA GLY A 49 17.60 -76.85 -25.64
C GLY A 49 18.70 -77.11 -26.68
N LYS A 50 19.77 -76.31 -26.74
CA LYS A 50 20.88 -76.49 -27.70
C LYS A 50 21.75 -77.71 -27.41
N PRO A 51 22.33 -77.91 -26.21
CA PRO A 51 23.07 -79.13 -25.91
C PRO A 51 22.19 -80.38 -25.97
N GLN A 52 20.93 -80.29 -25.51
CA GLN A 52 19.98 -81.40 -25.64
C GLN A 52 19.79 -81.82 -27.10
N LEU A 53 19.63 -80.87 -28.04
CA LEU A 53 19.54 -81.18 -29.48
C LEU A 53 20.77 -81.95 -29.99
N ASN A 54 21.99 -81.51 -29.66
CA ASN A 54 23.22 -82.22 -30.05
C ASN A 54 23.27 -83.64 -29.47
N ASP A 55 22.93 -83.81 -28.19
CA ASP A 55 22.92 -85.12 -27.53
C ASP A 55 21.83 -86.04 -28.09
N THR A 56 20.70 -85.50 -28.54
CA THR A 56 19.65 -86.28 -29.24
C THR A 56 20.12 -86.74 -30.61
N SER A 57 20.83 -85.89 -31.38
CA SER A 57 21.38 -86.27 -32.69
C SER A 57 22.34 -87.44 -32.55
N GLN A 58 23.31 -87.35 -31.64
CA GLN A 58 24.25 -88.44 -31.37
C GLN A 58 23.57 -89.73 -30.89
N ARG A 59 22.46 -89.64 -30.14
CA ARG A 59 21.67 -90.82 -29.72
C ARG A 59 20.96 -91.46 -30.91
N LEU A 60 20.34 -90.67 -31.78
CA LEU A 60 19.64 -91.15 -32.98
C LEU A 60 20.62 -91.71 -34.03
N GLU A 61 21.78 -91.08 -34.21
CA GLU A 61 22.88 -91.59 -35.05
C GLU A 61 23.37 -92.96 -34.58
N ARG A 62 23.57 -93.15 -33.27
CA ARG A 62 23.94 -94.47 -32.70
C ARG A 62 22.87 -95.54 -32.95
N VAL A 63 21.57 -95.20 -32.81
CA VAL A 63 20.47 -96.14 -33.10
C VAL A 63 20.41 -96.48 -34.59
N HIS A 64 20.53 -95.50 -35.50
CA HIS A 64 20.58 -95.73 -36.94
C HIS A 64 21.80 -96.57 -37.37
N TRP A 65 22.95 -96.38 -36.72
CA TRP A 65 24.15 -97.17 -36.98
C TRP A 65 23.98 -98.64 -36.55
N LEU A 66 23.47 -98.90 -35.35
CA LEU A 66 23.16 -100.26 -34.87
C LEU A 66 22.13 -100.95 -35.78
N ALA A 67 21.03 -100.28 -36.11
CA ALA A 67 20.01 -100.77 -37.03
C ALA A 67 20.59 -101.15 -38.41
N SER A 68 21.55 -100.35 -38.90
CA SER A 68 22.25 -100.62 -40.16
C SER A 68 23.22 -101.80 -40.05
N GLN A 69 23.86 -102.00 -38.90
CA GLN A 69 24.74 -103.15 -38.63
C GLN A 69 23.94 -104.46 -38.64
N ASP A 70 22.81 -104.54 -37.92
CA ASP A 70 21.98 -105.74 -37.84
C ASP A 70 21.53 -106.25 -39.22
N VAL A 71 20.96 -105.36 -40.03
CA VAL A 71 20.49 -105.67 -41.39
C VAL A 71 21.65 -106.06 -42.30
N SER A 72 22.81 -105.43 -42.14
CA SER A 72 24.02 -105.77 -42.90
C SER A 72 24.62 -107.13 -42.47
N GLY A 73 24.52 -107.48 -41.19
CA GLY A 73 24.96 -108.77 -40.65
C GLY A 73 24.16 -109.93 -41.24
N ILE A 74 22.84 -109.81 -41.32
CA ILE A 74 21.97 -110.83 -41.96
C ILE A 74 22.34 -110.99 -43.45
N ARG A 75 22.57 -109.89 -44.18
CA ARG A 75 22.99 -109.93 -45.60
C ARG A 75 24.34 -110.64 -45.76
N LEU A 76 25.34 -110.26 -44.96
CA LEU A 76 26.68 -110.86 -45.00
C LEU A 76 26.64 -112.38 -44.70
N GLN A 77 25.76 -112.83 -43.79
CA GLN A 77 25.54 -114.26 -43.56
C GLN A 77 24.93 -114.95 -44.78
N CYS A 78 23.98 -114.32 -45.48
CA CYS A 78 23.40 -114.84 -46.72
C CYS A 78 24.45 -114.95 -47.83
N ASP A 79 25.23 -113.90 -48.05
CA ASP A 79 26.31 -113.88 -49.06
C ASP A 79 27.39 -114.94 -48.75
N THR A 80 27.70 -115.15 -47.48
CA THR A 80 28.65 -116.19 -47.03
C THR A 80 28.10 -117.60 -47.31
N LYS A 81 26.83 -117.88 -46.99
CA LYS A 81 26.16 -119.15 -47.34
C LYS A 81 26.16 -119.40 -48.86
N LEU A 82 25.86 -118.36 -49.65
CA LEU A 82 25.81 -118.44 -51.12
C LEU A 82 27.20 -118.73 -51.72
N SER A 83 28.24 -118.05 -51.24
CA SER A 83 29.63 -118.27 -51.66
C SER A 83 30.08 -119.72 -51.39
N GLN A 84 29.84 -120.23 -50.18
CA GLN A 84 30.13 -121.62 -49.81
C GLN A 84 29.36 -122.63 -50.68
N ARG A 85 28.07 -122.38 -50.94
CA ARG A 85 27.26 -123.25 -51.80
C ARG A 85 27.84 -123.28 -53.22
N ASN A 86 28.13 -122.13 -53.82
CA ASN A 86 28.62 -122.05 -55.20
C ASN A 86 29.94 -122.82 -55.37
N LEU A 87 30.88 -122.70 -54.42
CA LEU A 87 32.12 -123.49 -54.40
C LEU A 87 31.86 -125.01 -54.44
N HIS A 88 30.92 -125.50 -53.63
CA HIS A 88 30.52 -126.92 -53.65
C HIS A 88 29.79 -127.35 -54.93
N GLU A 89 29.06 -126.44 -55.58
CA GLU A 89 28.41 -126.72 -56.87
C GLU A 89 29.43 -126.84 -57.99
N ASP A 90 30.43 -125.95 -58.04
CA ASP A 90 31.48 -125.96 -59.05
C ASP A 90 32.38 -127.20 -58.94
N SER A 91 32.79 -127.60 -57.72
CA SER A 91 33.54 -128.85 -57.52
C SER A 91 32.75 -130.09 -57.97
N ARG A 92 31.43 -130.13 -57.73
CA ARG A 92 30.57 -131.24 -58.21
C ARG A 92 30.37 -131.20 -59.73
N ARG A 93 30.25 -130.02 -60.32
CA ARG A 93 30.18 -129.84 -61.77
C ARG A 93 31.46 -130.33 -62.45
N GLN A 94 32.62 -130.00 -61.91
CA GLN A 94 33.92 -130.50 -62.38
C GLN A 94 33.99 -132.03 -62.29
N ALA A 95 33.61 -132.63 -61.16
CA ALA A 95 33.61 -134.09 -60.98
C ALA A 95 32.63 -134.83 -61.94
N LEU A 96 31.49 -134.22 -62.28
CA LEU A 96 30.56 -134.78 -63.28
C LEU A 96 31.11 -134.65 -64.72
N LEU A 97 31.76 -133.53 -65.05
CA LEU A 97 32.42 -133.33 -66.34
C LEU A 97 33.58 -134.31 -66.54
N GLN A 98 34.37 -134.58 -65.50
CA GLN A 98 35.44 -135.57 -65.55
C GLN A 98 34.89 -136.97 -65.86
N LYS A 99 33.86 -137.43 -65.12
CA LYS A 99 33.20 -138.73 -65.40
C LYS A 99 32.62 -138.85 -66.81
N LEU A 100 32.15 -137.74 -67.39
CA LEU A 100 31.68 -137.68 -68.78
C LEU A 100 32.84 -137.81 -69.79
N GLN A 101 34.03 -137.31 -69.46
CA GLN A 101 35.23 -137.51 -70.27
C GLN A 101 35.74 -138.95 -70.14
N ASP A 102 35.76 -139.50 -68.92
CA ASP A 102 36.16 -140.88 -68.66
C ASP A 102 35.27 -141.90 -69.44
N GLU A 103 33.93 -141.74 -69.43
CA GLU A 103 33.01 -142.60 -70.20
C GLU A 103 33.15 -142.39 -71.72
N LEU A 104 33.39 -141.15 -72.17
CA LEU A 104 33.60 -140.86 -73.59
C LEU A 104 34.87 -141.57 -74.10
N ASP A 105 35.98 -141.47 -73.38
CA ASP A 105 37.25 -142.10 -73.76
C ASP A 105 37.17 -143.63 -73.68
N GLU A 106 36.57 -144.19 -72.62
CA GLU A 106 36.34 -145.63 -72.51
C GLU A 106 35.41 -146.14 -73.63
N SER A 107 34.33 -145.41 -73.94
CA SER A 107 33.45 -145.78 -75.04
C SER A 107 34.12 -145.64 -76.40
N LEU A 108 34.97 -144.62 -76.63
CA LEU A 108 35.71 -144.47 -77.89
C LEU A 108 36.67 -145.64 -78.11
N GLN A 109 37.38 -146.06 -77.06
CA GLN A 109 38.26 -147.25 -77.09
C GLN A 109 37.46 -148.51 -77.43
N LYS A 110 36.41 -148.83 -76.67
CA LYS A 110 35.57 -150.03 -76.90
C LYS A 110 34.88 -150.02 -78.26
N ASN A 111 34.43 -148.86 -78.76
CA ASN A 111 33.87 -148.73 -80.11
C ASN A 111 34.92 -149.04 -81.20
N ALA A 112 36.18 -148.61 -81.01
CA ALA A 112 37.26 -148.90 -81.95
C ALA A 112 37.61 -150.40 -81.95
N GLU A 113 37.69 -151.04 -80.78
CA GLU A 113 37.91 -152.48 -80.63
C GLU A 113 36.81 -153.30 -81.34
N VAL A 114 35.54 -152.91 -81.14
CA VAL A 114 34.39 -153.51 -81.82
C VAL A 114 34.47 -153.31 -83.34
N ALA A 115 34.86 -152.12 -83.81
CA ALA A 115 35.03 -151.83 -85.24
C ALA A 115 36.14 -152.68 -85.89
N GLU A 116 37.24 -152.94 -85.19
CA GLU A 116 38.27 -153.89 -85.65
C GLU A 116 37.76 -155.34 -85.59
N GLY A 117 36.98 -155.72 -84.57
CA GLY A 117 36.32 -157.02 -84.47
C GLY A 117 35.44 -157.34 -85.69
N TRP A 118 34.62 -156.39 -86.12
CA TRP A 118 33.79 -156.53 -87.33
C TRP A 118 34.60 -156.64 -88.63
N LYS A 119 35.84 -156.15 -88.70
CA LYS A 119 36.73 -156.41 -89.85
C LYS A 119 37.25 -157.85 -89.85
N ARG A 120 37.62 -158.39 -88.68
CA ARG A 120 38.09 -159.77 -88.52
C ARG A 120 37.00 -160.79 -88.83
N ILE A 121 35.77 -160.56 -88.35
CA ILE A 121 34.61 -161.43 -88.63
C ILE A 121 34.35 -161.61 -90.13
N LYS A 122 34.52 -160.57 -90.94
CA LYS A 122 34.33 -160.62 -92.40
C LYS A 122 35.36 -161.51 -93.13
N GLN A 123 36.39 -161.99 -92.44
CA GLN A 123 37.44 -162.85 -92.98
C GLN A 123 37.26 -164.33 -92.59
N LEU A 124 36.30 -164.64 -91.70
CA LEU A 124 36.03 -166.01 -91.24
C LEU A 124 35.02 -166.72 -92.15
N SER A 125 35.31 -167.98 -92.48
CA SER A 125 34.47 -168.83 -93.33
C SER A 125 33.81 -170.01 -92.60
N VAL A 126 34.23 -170.30 -91.36
CA VAL A 126 33.70 -171.41 -90.55
C VAL A 126 32.46 -170.95 -89.78
N PRO A 127 31.26 -171.54 -90.00
CA PRO A 127 30.01 -171.03 -89.40
C PRO A 127 29.99 -171.01 -87.87
N HIS A 128 30.65 -171.97 -87.20
CA HIS A 128 30.68 -172.04 -85.73
C HIS A 128 31.55 -170.93 -85.12
N GLU A 129 32.75 -170.71 -85.67
CA GLU A 129 33.65 -169.62 -85.27
C GLU A 129 33.02 -168.25 -85.56
N LEU A 130 32.36 -168.12 -86.73
CA LEU A 130 31.60 -166.93 -87.11
C LEU A 130 30.49 -166.62 -86.09
N GLN A 131 29.72 -167.64 -85.66
CA GLN A 131 28.69 -167.47 -84.64
C GLN A 131 29.29 -167.03 -83.29
N GLN A 132 30.37 -167.68 -82.85
CA GLN A 132 31.06 -167.35 -81.59
C GLN A 132 31.59 -165.91 -81.57
N GLN A 133 32.22 -165.48 -82.67
CA GLN A 133 32.73 -164.12 -82.79
C GLN A 133 31.60 -163.08 -82.89
N ILE A 134 30.49 -163.40 -83.58
CA ILE A 134 29.30 -162.53 -83.61
C ILE A 134 28.70 -162.39 -82.20
N THR A 135 28.61 -163.45 -81.40
CA THR A 135 28.14 -163.34 -80.01
C THR A 135 29.07 -162.48 -79.15
N GLN A 136 30.40 -162.60 -79.30
CA GLN A 136 31.36 -161.76 -78.58
C GLN A 136 31.26 -160.27 -78.98
N GLN A 137 30.99 -159.95 -80.25
CA GLN A 137 30.73 -158.57 -80.66
C GLN A 137 29.37 -158.04 -80.20
N GLN A 138 28.34 -158.91 -80.13
CA GLN A 138 27.05 -158.55 -79.53
C GLN A 138 27.22 -158.26 -78.03
N GLU A 139 27.96 -159.09 -77.29
CA GLU A 139 28.30 -158.87 -75.88
C GLU A 139 28.99 -157.51 -75.68
N GLY A 140 30.08 -157.24 -76.40
CA GLY A 140 30.79 -155.95 -76.34
C GLY A 140 29.90 -154.74 -76.69
N CYS A 141 29.06 -154.85 -77.71
CA CYS A 141 28.03 -153.84 -78.00
C CYS A 141 27.04 -153.66 -76.84
N THR A 142 26.60 -154.74 -76.19
CA THR A 142 25.71 -154.61 -75.02
C THR A 142 26.41 -153.97 -73.82
N ASP A 143 27.71 -154.17 -73.63
CA ASP A 143 28.46 -153.57 -72.53
C ASP A 143 28.69 -152.06 -72.72
N ILE A 144 28.92 -151.62 -73.96
CA ILE A 144 28.92 -150.18 -74.32
C ILE A 144 27.53 -149.56 -74.04
N ILE A 145 26.45 -150.27 -74.39
CA ILE A 145 25.08 -149.82 -74.11
C ILE A 145 24.79 -149.79 -72.59
N LYS A 146 25.24 -150.79 -71.82
CA LYS A 146 25.11 -150.81 -70.34
C LYS A 146 25.83 -149.63 -69.71
N SER A 147 27.08 -149.34 -70.12
CA SER A 147 27.83 -148.19 -69.61
C SER A 147 27.10 -146.86 -69.88
N LYS A 148 26.61 -146.67 -71.11
CA LYS A 148 25.85 -145.47 -71.48
C LYS A 148 24.52 -145.34 -70.76
N LEU A 149 23.79 -146.43 -70.55
CA LEU A 149 22.59 -146.42 -69.73
C LEU A 149 22.90 -146.06 -68.27
N HIS A 150 23.97 -146.59 -67.69
CA HIS A 150 24.43 -146.24 -66.34
C HIS A 150 24.86 -144.78 -66.22
N MET A 151 25.53 -144.22 -67.23
CA MET A 151 25.87 -142.79 -67.26
C MET A 151 24.62 -141.91 -67.41
N ILE A 152 23.67 -142.31 -68.25
CA ILE A 152 22.35 -141.64 -68.37
C ILE A 152 21.57 -141.68 -67.05
N GLU A 153 21.60 -142.79 -66.32
CA GLU A 153 21.01 -142.91 -64.98
C GLU A 153 21.72 -142.00 -63.97
N THR A 154 23.05 -141.93 -64.01
CA THR A 154 23.86 -141.03 -63.17
C THR A 154 23.51 -139.56 -63.43
N ILE A 155 23.39 -139.15 -64.70
CA ILE A 155 22.97 -137.78 -65.07
C ILE A 155 21.53 -137.52 -64.62
N ARG A 156 20.61 -138.47 -64.79
CA ARG A 156 19.22 -138.36 -64.31
C ARG A 156 19.12 -138.27 -62.79
N ALA A 157 20.01 -138.94 -62.05
CA ALA A 157 20.10 -138.84 -60.60
C ALA A 157 20.64 -137.47 -60.15
N GLU A 158 21.70 -136.96 -60.77
CA GLU A 158 22.22 -135.61 -60.48
C GLU A 158 21.23 -134.50 -60.89
N LEU A 159 20.45 -134.66 -61.96
CA LEU A 159 19.36 -133.76 -62.32
C LEU A 159 18.27 -133.72 -61.24
N ARG A 160 17.71 -134.87 -60.86
CA ARG A 160 16.71 -134.95 -59.77
C ARG A 160 17.25 -134.37 -58.47
N ARG A 161 18.51 -134.66 -58.15
CA ARG A 161 19.20 -134.10 -56.98
C ARG A 161 19.31 -132.57 -57.08
N LYS A 162 19.54 -132.02 -58.28
CA LYS A 162 19.56 -130.57 -58.53
C LYS A 162 18.18 -129.94 -58.39
N ASP A 163 17.11 -130.61 -58.81
CA ASP A 163 15.73 -130.18 -58.57
C ASP A 163 15.44 -130.12 -57.04
N ASP A 164 15.81 -131.18 -56.30
CA ASP A 164 15.69 -131.21 -54.83
C ASP A 164 16.56 -130.15 -54.15
N GLU A 165 17.77 -129.88 -54.65
CA GLU A 165 18.66 -128.82 -54.15
C GLU A 165 18.09 -127.43 -54.46
N TYR A 166 17.46 -127.23 -55.61
CA TYR A 166 16.78 -125.98 -56.00
C TYR A 166 15.54 -125.70 -55.12
N VAL A 167 14.66 -126.68 -54.93
CA VAL A 167 13.49 -126.54 -54.04
C VAL A 167 13.91 -126.25 -52.60
N ARG A 168 14.99 -126.87 -52.11
CA ARG A 168 15.57 -126.56 -50.79
C ARG A 168 16.21 -125.17 -50.74
N CYS A 169 16.80 -124.68 -51.83
CA CYS A 169 17.30 -123.30 -51.90
C CYS A 169 16.17 -122.27 -51.89
N LEU A 170 15.06 -122.50 -52.61
CA LEU A 170 13.91 -121.60 -52.59
C LEU A 170 13.29 -121.48 -51.19
N ARG A 171 13.16 -122.59 -50.44
CA ARG A 171 12.66 -122.55 -49.05
C ARG A 171 13.58 -121.74 -48.14
N ARG A 172 14.89 -122.01 -48.17
CA ARG A 172 15.89 -121.23 -47.41
C ARG A 172 15.91 -119.76 -47.79
N GLN A 173 15.70 -119.43 -49.06
CA GLN A 173 15.62 -118.04 -49.52
C GLN A 173 14.34 -117.35 -49.02
N ALA A 174 13.22 -118.06 -48.88
CA ALA A 174 12.03 -117.55 -48.21
C ALA A 174 12.30 -117.33 -46.71
N GLU A 175 12.89 -118.31 -46.01
CA GLU A 175 13.29 -118.21 -44.60
C GLU A 175 14.24 -117.03 -44.35
N ASP A 176 15.30 -116.88 -45.14
CA ASP A 176 16.26 -115.77 -45.04
C ASP A 176 15.62 -114.40 -45.39
N ASN A 177 14.66 -114.35 -46.31
CA ASN A 177 13.87 -113.14 -46.60
C ASN A 177 12.92 -112.79 -45.44
N GLU A 178 12.25 -113.77 -44.82
CA GLU A 178 11.36 -113.57 -43.67
C GLU A 178 12.14 -113.07 -42.44
N LEU A 179 13.34 -113.60 -42.20
CA LEU A 179 14.26 -113.12 -41.17
C LEU A 179 14.70 -111.66 -41.44
N LEU A 180 15.07 -111.34 -42.69
CA LEU A 180 15.46 -109.99 -43.08
C LEU A 180 14.30 -108.98 -42.99
N LEU A 181 13.09 -109.37 -43.38
CA LEU A 181 11.88 -108.55 -43.23
C LEU A 181 11.49 -108.35 -41.76
N THR A 182 11.63 -109.38 -40.93
CA THR A 182 11.35 -109.30 -39.49
C THR A 182 12.35 -108.37 -38.80
N SER A 183 13.65 -108.51 -39.10
CA SER A 183 14.70 -107.62 -38.62
C SER A 183 14.47 -106.16 -39.06
N LEU A 184 14.19 -105.93 -40.35
CA LEU A 184 13.87 -104.59 -40.86
C LEU A 184 12.67 -103.95 -40.17
N ASN A 185 11.59 -104.70 -39.93
CA ASN A 185 10.41 -104.18 -39.23
C ASN A 185 10.70 -103.87 -37.75
N ASN A 186 11.46 -104.72 -37.07
CA ASN A 186 11.88 -104.48 -35.69
C ASN A 186 12.76 -103.23 -35.60
N GLN A 187 13.77 -103.11 -36.46
CA GLN A 187 14.67 -101.96 -36.49
C GLN A 187 13.97 -100.66 -36.92
N LEU A 188 13.04 -100.70 -37.87
CA LEU A 188 12.14 -99.58 -38.18
C LEU A 188 11.30 -99.17 -36.96
N GLY A 189 10.84 -100.15 -36.17
CA GLY A 189 10.12 -99.93 -34.92
C GLY A 189 10.99 -99.32 -33.82
N GLU A 190 12.28 -99.67 -33.75
CA GLU A 190 13.26 -99.14 -32.81
C GLU A 190 13.65 -97.71 -33.13
N ILE A 191 13.99 -97.44 -34.39
CA ILE A 191 14.20 -96.08 -34.91
C ILE A 191 12.98 -95.21 -34.61
N LYS A 192 11.75 -95.66 -34.93
CA LYS A 192 10.51 -94.91 -34.63
C LYS A 192 10.30 -94.65 -33.14
N ARG A 193 10.61 -95.62 -32.27
CA ARG A 193 10.54 -95.45 -30.80
C ARG A 193 11.58 -94.43 -30.31
N ALA A 194 12.81 -94.50 -30.81
CA ALA A 194 13.89 -93.58 -30.46
C ALA A 194 13.56 -92.14 -30.88
N HIS A 195 13.16 -91.90 -32.14
CA HIS A 195 12.75 -90.57 -32.61
C HIS A 195 11.60 -89.98 -31.77
N LYS A 196 10.60 -90.79 -31.40
CA LYS A 196 9.51 -90.33 -30.53
C LYS A 196 9.98 -90.01 -29.10
N GLY A 197 10.87 -90.82 -28.54
CA GLY A 197 11.43 -90.60 -27.20
C GLY A 197 12.29 -89.34 -27.13
N GLU A 198 13.19 -89.16 -28.09
CA GLU A 198 14.05 -87.97 -28.17
C GLU A 198 13.25 -86.71 -28.47
N LEU A 199 12.20 -86.76 -29.31
CA LEU A 199 11.30 -85.61 -29.53
C LEU A 199 10.62 -85.15 -28.22
N LEU A 200 10.12 -86.08 -27.41
CA LEU A 200 9.52 -85.78 -26.11
C LEU A 200 10.58 -85.26 -25.10
N SER A 201 11.81 -85.77 -25.18
CA SER A 201 12.94 -85.29 -24.38
C SER A 201 13.29 -83.83 -24.71
N ILE A 202 13.37 -83.50 -26.01
CA ILE A 202 13.59 -82.13 -26.53
C ILE A 202 12.44 -81.20 -26.09
N GLU A 203 11.19 -81.60 -26.30
CA GLU A 203 10.02 -80.82 -25.90
C GLU A 203 10.02 -80.55 -24.38
N SER A 204 10.35 -81.56 -23.57
CA SER A 204 10.41 -81.40 -22.11
C SER A 204 11.51 -80.43 -21.65
N ALA A 205 12.64 -80.36 -22.36
CA ALA A 205 13.73 -79.43 -22.08
C ALA A 205 13.33 -77.99 -22.46
N PHE A 206 12.82 -77.76 -23.68
CA PHE A 206 12.35 -76.44 -24.09
C PHE A 206 11.17 -75.93 -23.24
N ILE A 207 10.31 -76.81 -22.71
CA ILE A 207 9.26 -76.44 -21.75
C ILE A 207 9.85 -76.03 -20.38
N GLN A 208 10.95 -76.63 -19.94
CA GLN A 208 11.65 -76.26 -18.70
C GLN A 208 12.39 -74.92 -18.87
N GLU A 209 13.19 -74.79 -19.94
CA GLU A 209 13.84 -73.54 -20.36
C GLU A 209 12.86 -72.38 -20.43
N ARG A 210 11.71 -72.56 -21.10
CA ARG A 210 10.64 -71.55 -21.19
C ARG A 210 10.04 -71.20 -19.83
N LYS A 211 9.93 -72.15 -18.88
CA LYS A 211 9.47 -71.85 -17.52
C LYS A 211 10.49 -71.01 -16.76
N LEU A 212 11.78 -71.32 -16.87
CA LEU A 212 12.87 -70.56 -16.24
C LEU A 212 12.95 -69.13 -16.80
N LEU A 213 12.90 -68.96 -18.13
CA LEU A 213 12.80 -67.65 -18.78
C LEU A 213 11.61 -66.83 -18.29
N LEU A 214 10.43 -67.46 -18.17
CA LEU A 214 9.22 -66.79 -17.67
C LEU A 214 9.27 -66.50 -16.16
N ALA A 215 10.06 -67.22 -15.38
CA ALA A 215 10.34 -66.89 -13.97
C ALA A 215 11.28 -65.68 -13.89
N ASN A 216 12.45 -65.76 -14.51
CA ASN A 216 13.45 -64.68 -14.54
C ASN A 216 12.86 -63.36 -15.04
N GLY A 217 12.03 -63.41 -16.09
CA GLY A 217 11.33 -62.23 -16.63
C GLY A 217 10.26 -61.65 -15.70
N LYS A 218 9.59 -62.48 -14.88
CA LYS A 218 8.69 -62.01 -13.82
C LYS A 218 9.45 -61.37 -12.67
N ASP A 219 10.57 -61.96 -12.27
CA ASP A 219 11.36 -61.49 -11.13
C ASP A 219 12.06 -60.16 -11.44
N GLU A 220 12.58 -59.96 -12.65
CA GLU A 220 13.08 -58.63 -13.05
C GLU A 220 11.95 -57.62 -13.18
N LEU A 221 10.80 -58.00 -13.74
CA LEU A 221 9.62 -57.12 -13.79
C LEU A 221 9.09 -56.76 -12.38
N ALA A 222 9.22 -57.65 -11.40
CA ALA A 222 8.93 -57.36 -10.00
C ALA A 222 9.94 -56.35 -9.40
N LYS A 223 11.25 -56.56 -9.57
CA LYS A 223 12.28 -55.60 -9.12
C LYS A 223 12.11 -54.22 -9.77
N GLN A 224 11.74 -54.15 -11.05
CA GLN A 224 11.47 -52.88 -11.73
C GLN A 224 10.22 -52.18 -11.19
N ARG A 225 9.16 -52.93 -10.84
CA ARG A 225 7.98 -52.39 -10.14
C ARG A 225 8.32 -51.89 -8.74
N GLU A 226 9.14 -52.63 -7.99
CA GLU A 226 9.61 -52.23 -6.66
C GLU A 226 10.44 -50.93 -6.73
N ARG A 227 11.38 -50.84 -7.68
CA ARG A 227 12.14 -49.61 -7.98
C ARG A 227 11.22 -48.43 -8.32
N HIS A 228 10.16 -48.66 -9.09
CA HIS A 228 9.16 -47.63 -9.43
C HIS A 228 8.37 -47.17 -8.20
N SER A 229 7.81 -48.12 -7.43
CA SER A 229 7.07 -47.85 -6.19
C SER A 229 7.92 -47.09 -5.18
N ASN A 230 9.19 -47.46 -5.02
CA ASN A 230 10.13 -46.78 -4.12
C ASN A 230 10.53 -45.38 -4.62
N PHE A 231 10.47 -45.12 -5.93
CA PHE A 231 10.65 -43.78 -6.48
C PHE A 231 9.38 -42.91 -6.28
N GLU A 232 8.20 -43.50 -6.45
CA GLU A 232 6.91 -42.84 -6.24
C GLU A 232 6.69 -42.45 -4.78
N THR A 233 6.97 -43.34 -3.81
CA THR A 233 6.90 -43.00 -2.37
C THR A 233 7.87 -41.87 -2.02
N LEU A 234 9.13 -41.95 -2.45
CA LEU A 234 10.12 -40.88 -2.24
C LEU A 234 9.78 -39.57 -2.97
N PHE A 235 8.98 -39.60 -4.03
CA PHE A 235 8.47 -38.40 -4.69
C PHE A 235 7.30 -37.79 -3.92
N VAL A 236 6.32 -38.61 -3.54
CA VAL A 236 5.16 -38.20 -2.74
C VAL A 236 5.60 -37.65 -1.38
N GLU A 237 6.53 -38.30 -0.69
CA GLU A 237 7.12 -37.79 0.56
C GLU A 237 7.72 -36.39 0.41
N LYS A 238 8.46 -36.13 -0.67
CA LYS A 238 9.08 -34.81 -0.92
C LYS A 238 8.03 -33.76 -1.24
N TYR A 239 6.99 -34.13 -1.98
CA TYR A 239 5.87 -33.25 -2.29
C TYR A 239 5.05 -32.90 -1.04
N VAL A 240 4.76 -33.88 -0.19
CA VAL A 240 4.06 -33.69 1.09
C VAL A 240 4.89 -32.83 2.04
N LYS A 241 6.20 -33.08 2.18
CA LYS A 241 7.09 -32.24 3.01
C LYS A 241 7.11 -30.79 2.52
N LEU A 242 7.27 -30.56 1.22
CA LEU A 242 7.22 -29.21 0.65
C LEU A 242 5.86 -28.52 0.86
N ALA A 243 4.75 -29.25 0.78
CA ALA A 243 3.42 -28.71 1.08
C ALA A 243 3.26 -28.37 2.58
N GLN A 244 3.82 -29.18 3.48
CA GLN A 244 3.87 -28.91 4.93
C GLN A 244 4.74 -27.68 5.24
N ASP A 245 5.90 -27.54 4.59
CA ASP A 245 6.78 -26.37 4.74
C ASP A 245 6.05 -25.07 4.35
N TYR A 246 5.32 -25.08 3.22
CA TYR A 246 4.50 -23.93 2.81
C TYR A 246 3.30 -23.68 3.74
N GLN A 247 2.66 -24.73 4.26
CA GLN A 247 1.57 -24.57 5.23
C GLN A 247 2.08 -23.92 6.53
N GLN A 248 3.23 -24.38 7.06
CA GLN A 248 3.86 -23.78 8.25
C GLN A 248 4.24 -22.32 8.03
N GLN A 249 4.72 -21.95 6.83
CA GLN A 249 5.00 -20.55 6.48
C GLN A 249 3.72 -19.70 6.41
N LEU A 250 2.61 -20.24 5.92
CA LEU A 250 1.32 -19.53 5.92
C LEU A 250 0.73 -19.41 7.34
N GLU A 251 0.96 -20.40 8.20
CA GLU A 251 0.51 -20.37 9.60
C GLU A 251 1.34 -19.42 10.46
N SER A 252 2.66 -19.35 10.26
CA SER A 252 3.52 -18.38 10.96
C SER A 252 3.25 -16.94 10.52
N MET A 253 3.04 -16.69 9.22
CA MET A 253 2.60 -15.37 8.73
C MET A 253 1.25 -14.97 9.34
N ARG A 254 0.27 -15.87 9.39
CA ARG A 254 -1.03 -15.58 10.04
C ARG A 254 -0.91 -15.29 11.54
N SER A 255 0.03 -15.91 12.25
CA SER A 255 0.32 -15.57 13.64
C SER A 255 0.89 -14.16 13.74
N ALA A 256 1.92 -13.84 12.94
CA ALA A 256 2.54 -12.52 12.91
C ALA A 256 1.54 -11.40 12.53
N ASP A 257 0.75 -11.59 11.47
CA ASP A 257 -0.31 -10.65 11.05
C ASP A 257 -1.34 -10.43 12.18
N GLY A 258 -1.69 -11.50 12.92
CA GLY A 258 -2.60 -11.44 14.06
C GLY A 258 -1.99 -10.76 15.29
N GLU A 259 -0.70 -10.97 15.54
CA GLU A 259 0.07 -10.30 16.60
C GLU A 259 0.22 -8.80 16.30
N GLU A 260 0.57 -8.43 15.07
CA GLU A 260 0.61 -7.03 14.62
C GLU A 260 -0.76 -6.36 14.72
N PHE A 261 -1.84 -7.03 14.30
CA PHE A 261 -3.20 -6.53 14.46
C PHE A 261 -3.56 -6.32 15.94
N ASN A 262 -3.21 -7.25 16.82
CA ASN A 262 -3.46 -7.12 18.26
C ASN A 262 -2.64 -5.97 18.87
N ILE A 263 -1.37 -5.79 18.48
CA ILE A 263 -0.53 -4.68 18.94
C ILE A 263 -1.11 -3.33 18.47
N LEU A 264 -1.52 -3.23 17.20
CA LEU A 264 -2.15 -2.03 16.65
C LEU A 264 -3.47 -1.73 17.34
N LYS A 265 -4.30 -2.76 17.58
CA LYS A 265 -5.56 -2.64 18.32
C LYS A 265 -5.32 -2.11 19.73
N MET A 266 -4.44 -2.75 20.52
CA MET A 266 -4.12 -2.31 21.87
C MET A 266 -3.62 -0.86 21.90
N ARG A 267 -2.80 -0.46 20.93
CA ARG A 267 -2.34 0.93 20.79
C ARG A 267 -3.49 1.90 20.55
N LEU A 268 -4.37 1.61 19.59
CA LEU A 268 -5.53 2.46 19.28
C LEU A 268 -6.51 2.53 20.47
N GLU A 269 -6.68 1.44 21.22
CA GLU A 269 -7.47 1.42 22.46
C GLU A 269 -6.82 2.29 23.56
N THR A 270 -5.48 2.31 23.69
CA THR A 270 -4.80 3.24 24.61
C THR A 270 -4.84 4.70 24.15
N ASP A 271 -4.72 4.97 22.85
CA ASP A 271 -4.82 6.32 22.28
C ASP A 271 -6.24 6.88 22.47
N LEU A 272 -7.28 6.04 22.33
CA LEU A 272 -8.67 6.39 22.64
C LEU A 272 -8.86 6.72 24.14
N GLN A 273 -8.38 5.86 25.05
CA GLN A 273 -8.48 6.11 26.49
C GLN A 273 -7.80 7.41 26.92
N ALA A 274 -6.64 7.75 26.32
CA ALA A 274 -5.96 9.01 26.56
C ALA A 274 -6.78 10.22 26.06
N LEU A 275 -7.41 10.12 24.88
CA LEU A 275 -8.30 11.16 24.35
C LEU A 275 -9.57 11.32 25.19
N GLU A 276 -10.14 10.25 25.71
CA GLU A 276 -11.28 10.28 26.63
C GLU A 276 -10.92 11.01 27.93
N GLN A 277 -9.79 10.67 28.56
CA GLN A 277 -9.28 11.38 29.75
C GLN A 277 -8.97 12.87 29.48
N HIS A 278 -8.48 13.21 28.29
CA HIS A 278 -8.29 14.60 27.88
C HIS A 278 -9.62 15.34 27.69
N LEU A 279 -10.67 14.69 27.16
CA LEU A 279 -12.00 15.28 27.06
C LEU A 279 -12.68 15.45 28.44
N GLU A 280 -12.52 14.50 29.36
CA GLU A 280 -13.06 14.60 30.72
C GLU A 280 -12.37 15.68 31.55
N SER A 281 -11.04 15.75 31.52
CA SER A 281 -10.30 16.83 32.18
C SER A 281 -10.62 18.21 31.58
N MET A 282 -10.79 18.30 30.26
CA MET A 282 -11.23 19.53 29.60
C MET A 282 -12.68 19.92 29.98
N ARG A 283 -13.60 18.96 30.09
CA ARG A 283 -14.98 19.19 30.59
C ARG A 283 -14.96 19.74 32.02
N ALA A 284 -14.16 19.16 32.91
CA ALA A 284 -14.02 19.64 34.30
C ALA A 284 -13.46 21.07 34.37
N VAL A 285 -12.48 21.40 33.52
CA VAL A 285 -11.94 22.78 33.41
C VAL A 285 -12.99 23.75 32.85
N TYR A 286 -13.80 23.35 31.87
CA TYR A 286 -14.90 24.18 31.36
C TYR A 286 -15.99 24.40 32.41
N GLN A 287 -16.41 23.37 33.13
CA GLN A 287 -17.39 23.51 34.23
C GLN A 287 -16.87 24.48 35.30
N LEU A 288 -15.64 24.31 35.77
CA LEU A 288 -15.04 25.19 36.77
C LEU A 288 -14.83 26.63 36.27
N ASN A 289 -14.67 26.83 34.97
CA ASN A 289 -14.64 28.18 34.36
C ASN A 289 -16.04 28.76 34.15
N GLN A 290 -17.06 27.95 33.91
CA GLN A 290 -18.47 28.37 33.91
C GLN A 290 -18.87 28.82 35.32
N GLU A 291 -18.61 28.02 36.35
CA GLU A 291 -18.88 28.37 37.76
C GLU A 291 -18.21 29.70 38.17
N LYS A 292 -16.97 29.95 37.70
CA LYS A 292 -16.28 31.25 37.87
C LYS A 292 -16.97 32.40 37.13
N LEU A 293 -17.46 32.18 35.91
CA LEU A 293 -18.16 33.20 35.12
C LEU A 293 -19.52 33.52 35.74
N ASP A 294 -20.27 32.53 36.17
CA ASP A 294 -21.56 32.68 36.85
C ASP A 294 -21.39 33.41 38.19
N TYR A 295 -20.34 33.10 38.96
CA TYR A 295 -19.95 33.86 40.15
C TYR A 295 -19.59 35.32 39.82
N ASN A 296 -18.74 35.57 38.81
CA ASN A 296 -18.36 36.92 38.40
C ASN A 296 -19.57 37.75 37.93
N CYS A 297 -20.49 37.14 37.18
CA CYS A 297 -21.73 37.78 36.74
C CYS A 297 -22.65 38.09 37.93
N SER A 298 -22.72 37.20 38.92
CA SER A 298 -23.47 37.42 40.16
C SER A 298 -22.91 38.62 40.95
N VAL A 299 -21.59 38.66 41.16
CA VAL A 299 -20.91 39.78 41.86
C VAL A 299 -21.04 41.10 41.08
N LEU A 300 -21.02 41.07 39.75
CA LEU A 300 -21.27 42.26 38.92
C LEU A 300 -22.73 42.74 39.02
N SER A 301 -23.69 41.82 39.04
CA SER A 301 -25.12 42.12 39.24
C SER A 301 -25.39 42.69 40.64
N GLU A 302 -24.79 42.14 41.70
CA GLU A 302 -24.87 42.71 43.06
C GLU A 302 -24.30 44.13 43.08
N ARG A 303 -23.13 44.37 42.48
CA ARG A 303 -22.54 45.72 42.35
C ARG A 303 -23.39 46.67 41.51
N GLU A 304 -24.09 46.19 40.49
CA GLU A 304 -25.03 47.00 39.70
C GLU A 304 -26.30 47.32 40.50
N ASN A 305 -26.78 46.40 41.34
CA ASN A 305 -27.87 46.65 42.30
C ASN A 305 -27.46 47.67 43.39
N GLU A 306 -26.24 47.59 43.92
CA GLU A 306 -25.68 48.58 44.85
C GLU A 306 -25.49 49.96 44.19
N ASN A 307 -24.92 50.01 42.99
CA ASN A 307 -24.73 51.25 42.23
C ASN A 307 -26.07 51.88 41.82
N SER A 308 -27.03 51.10 41.32
CA SER A 308 -28.36 51.60 40.96
C SER A 308 -29.16 52.05 42.18
N SER A 309 -29.01 51.37 43.33
CA SER A 309 -29.56 51.81 44.63
C SER A 309 -28.96 53.14 45.08
N THR A 310 -27.64 53.29 45.08
CA THR A 310 -26.96 54.54 45.47
C THR A 310 -27.23 55.67 44.48
N ILE A 311 -27.24 55.42 43.17
CA ILE A 311 -27.71 56.39 42.16
C ILE A 311 -29.18 56.79 42.42
N SER A 312 -30.05 55.86 42.81
CA SER A 312 -31.45 56.15 43.14
C SER A 312 -31.62 56.91 44.46
N GLN A 313 -30.69 56.77 45.41
CA GLN A 313 -30.61 57.63 46.60
C GLN A 313 -30.10 59.04 46.22
N GLN A 314 -29.06 59.14 45.40
CA GLN A 314 -28.51 60.41 44.93
C GLN A 314 -29.52 61.19 44.08
N LYS A 315 -30.23 60.55 43.15
CA LYS A 315 -31.33 61.15 42.38
C LYS A 315 -32.45 61.69 43.28
N ARG A 316 -32.83 60.95 44.34
CA ARG A 316 -33.82 61.43 45.33
C ARG A 316 -33.31 62.64 46.13
N ARG A 317 -32.05 62.65 46.56
CA ARG A 317 -31.42 63.83 47.19
C ARG A 317 -31.38 65.02 46.23
N LEU A 318 -30.99 64.82 44.97
CA LEU A 318 -30.91 65.85 43.94
C LEU A 318 -32.30 66.44 43.61
N SER A 319 -33.33 65.61 43.51
CA SER A 319 -34.72 66.05 43.34
C SER A 319 -35.23 66.85 44.54
N SER A 320 -34.87 66.47 45.76
CA SER A 320 -35.15 67.24 46.98
C SER A 320 -34.45 68.61 46.95
N PHE A 321 -33.16 68.66 46.60
CA PHE A 321 -32.43 69.92 46.45
C PHE A 321 -33.00 70.80 45.32
N GLN A 322 -33.40 70.22 44.18
CA GLN A 322 -34.08 70.95 43.11
C GLN A 322 -35.43 71.52 43.56
N SER A 323 -36.19 70.77 44.36
CA SER A 323 -37.46 71.22 44.94
C SER A 323 -37.27 72.35 45.95
N ALA A 324 -36.26 72.25 46.82
CA ALA A 324 -35.90 73.33 47.74
C ALA A 324 -35.42 74.58 46.99
N LEU A 325 -34.63 74.42 45.93
CA LEU A 325 -34.13 75.51 45.08
C LEU A 325 -35.27 76.19 44.30
N SER A 326 -36.24 75.44 43.79
CA SER A 326 -37.43 76.01 43.12
C SER A 326 -38.33 76.76 44.10
N ALA A 327 -38.54 76.23 45.31
CA ALA A 327 -39.25 76.93 46.38
C ALA A 327 -38.53 78.21 46.83
N LEU A 328 -37.19 78.20 46.92
CA LEU A 328 -36.40 79.39 47.25
C LEU A 328 -36.48 80.44 46.13
N LYS A 329 -36.36 80.03 44.85
CA LYS A 329 -36.58 80.92 43.70
C LYS A 329 -37.97 81.55 43.72
N ARG A 330 -39.01 80.77 44.02
CA ARG A 330 -40.38 81.26 44.13
C ARG A 330 -40.53 82.31 45.24
N ARG A 331 -40.06 82.01 46.46
CA ARG A 331 -40.06 82.99 47.58
C ARG A 331 -39.28 84.26 47.23
N HIS A 332 -38.15 84.14 46.55
CA HIS A 332 -37.36 85.30 46.12
C HIS A 332 -38.11 86.13 45.06
N ALA A 333 -38.86 85.51 44.15
CA ALA A 333 -39.72 86.23 43.20
C ALA A 333 -40.88 86.95 43.91
N GLU A 334 -41.54 86.28 44.85
CA GLU A 334 -42.63 86.84 45.67
C GLU A 334 -42.15 88.06 46.51
N VAL A 335 -40.94 87.99 47.10
CA VAL A 335 -40.32 89.13 47.81
C VAL A 335 -39.88 90.25 46.85
N GLN A 336 -39.30 89.92 45.69
CA GLN A 336 -38.93 90.91 44.68
C GLN A 336 -40.15 91.65 44.10
N GLN A 337 -41.30 91.00 44.02
CA GLN A 337 -42.54 91.65 43.58
C GLN A 337 -43.07 92.61 44.66
N LYS A 338 -43.16 92.20 45.92
CA LYS A 338 -43.55 93.09 47.03
C LYS A 338 -42.68 94.34 47.12
N LEU A 339 -41.36 94.16 47.06
CA LEU A 339 -40.42 95.29 47.06
C LEU A 339 -40.60 96.24 45.86
N LYS A 340 -41.11 95.77 44.72
CA LYS A 340 -41.46 96.66 43.59
C LYS A 340 -42.76 97.41 43.82
N GLU A 341 -43.78 96.73 44.35
CA GLU A 341 -45.08 97.33 44.70
C GLU A 341 -44.92 98.41 45.79
N GLU A 342 -44.11 98.12 46.82
CA GLU A 342 -43.73 99.07 47.88
C GLU A 342 -42.95 100.29 47.34
N ASN A 343 -41.97 100.07 46.45
CA ASN A 343 -41.22 101.18 45.83
C ASN A 343 -42.08 102.03 44.87
N GLN A 344 -43.09 101.44 44.22
CA GLN A 344 -44.04 102.18 43.40
C GLN A 344 -44.95 103.07 44.26
N GLY A 345 -45.51 102.53 45.35
CA GLY A 345 -46.28 103.32 46.32
C GLY A 345 -45.48 104.51 46.88
N LEU A 346 -44.27 104.24 47.39
CA LEU A 346 -43.36 105.29 47.89
C LEU A 346 -43.00 106.34 46.83
N SER A 347 -42.91 105.96 45.55
CA SER A 347 -42.64 106.89 44.45
C SER A 347 -43.83 107.81 44.14
N ASP A 348 -45.06 107.31 44.25
CA ASP A 348 -46.27 108.10 44.02
C ASP A 348 -46.65 108.97 45.23
N ASP A 349 -46.43 108.49 46.46
CA ASP A 349 -46.49 109.32 47.67
C ASP A 349 -45.49 110.48 47.60
N TYR A 350 -44.24 110.20 47.18
CA TYR A 350 -43.22 111.23 46.99
C TYR A 350 -43.63 112.28 45.93
N ARG A 351 -44.32 111.88 44.85
CA ARG A 351 -44.90 112.81 43.85
C ARG A 351 -46.02 113.67 44.42
N GLN A 352 -46.90 113.11 45.24
CA GLN A 352 -47.96 113.88 45.92
C GLN A 352 -47.38 114.90 46.91
N VAL A 353 -46.40 114.50 47.72
CA VAL A 353 -45.70 115.43 48.63
C VAL A 353 -44.96 116.52 47.86
N THR A 354 -44.28 116.18 46.76
CA THR A 354 -43.53 117.15 45.93
C THR A 354 -44.46 118.19 45.28
N THR A 355 -45.61 117.75 44.75
CA THR A 355 -46.59 118.68 44.15
C THR A 355 -47.25 119.57 45.21
N ALA A 356 -47.62 119.04 46.38
CA ALA A 356 -48.10 119.84 47.50
C ALA A 356 -47.07 120.89 47.98
N PHE A 357 -45.77 120.57 47.93
CA PHE A 357 -44.69 121.50 48.30
C PHE A 357 -44.50 122.63 47.26
N GLN A 358 -44.67 122.33 45.97
CA GLN A 358 -44.68 123.35 44.91
C GLN A 358 -45.87 124.31 45.09
N ASP A 359 -47.06 123.77 45.33
CA ASP A 359 -48.29 124.52 45.61
C ASP A 359 -48.13 125.47 46.81
N LEU A 360 -47.48 124.99 47.89
CA LEU A 360 -47.18 125.79 49.07
C LEU A 360 -46.16 126.90 48.75
N THR A 361 -45.16 126.61 47.93
CA THR A 361 -44.14 127.58 47.50
C THR A 361 -44.76 128.73 46.70
N SER A 362 -45.66 128.42 45.75
CA SER A 362 -46.41 129.42 44.98
C SER A 362 -47.34 130.28 45.86
N LYS A 363 -47.97 129.68 46.88
CA LYS A 363 -48.76 130.40 47.89
C LYS A 363 -47.89 131.33 48.74
N CYS A 364 -46.68 130.91 49.14
CA CYS A 364 -45.74 131.76 49.87
C CYS A 364 -45.25 132.96 49.05
N GLN A 365 -44.92 132.77 47.75
CA GLN A 365 -44.46 133.87 46.89
C GLN A 365 -45.55 134.93 46.66
N SER A 366 -46.79 134.50 46.41
CA SER A 366 -47.93 135.42 46.27
C SER A 366 -48.27 136.15 47.58
N PHE A 367 -48.13 135.49 48.74
CA PHE A 367 -48.23 136.16 50.05
C PHE A 367 -47.12 137.21 50.27
N GLN A 368 -45.88 136.94 49.87
CA GLN A 368 -44.76 137.88 50.03
C GLN A 368 -44.96 139.15 49.21
N HIS A 369 -45.45 139.05 47.96
CA HIS A 369 -45.83 140.24 47.18
C HIS A 369 -46.93 141.06 47.87
N ALA A 370 -48.05 140.42 48.25
CA ALA A 370 -49.15 141.10 48.94
C ALA A 370 -48.73 141.75 50.28
N HIS A 371 -47.73 141.19 50.97
CA HIS A 371 -47.19 141.75 52.20
C HIS A 371 -46.22 142.93 51.94
N MET A 372 -45.43 142.90 50.86
CA MET A 372 -44.55 144.01 50.49
C MET A 372 -45.33 145.25 50.05
N ASP A 373 -46.41 145.08 49.29
CA ASP A 373 -47.23 146.22 48.85
C ASP A 373 -47.97 146.89 50.02
N ARG A 374 -48.45 146.11 51.01
CA ARG A 374 -48.97 146.67 52.27
C ARG A 374 -47.91 147.43 53.06
N VAL A 375 -46.67 146.94 53.11
CA VAL A 375 -45.57 147.64 53.80
C VAL A 375 -45.20 148.95 53.08
N ARG A 376 -45.27 148.99 51.74
CA ARG A 376 -45.06 150.23 50.96
C ARG A 376 -46.13 151.28 51.30
N GLN A 377 -47.41 150.90 51.22
CA GLN A 377 -48.55 151.79 51.53
C GLN A 377 -48.50 152.34 52.98
N VAL A 378 -48.14 151.51 53.96
CA VAL A 378 -48.00 151.94 55.36
C VAL A 378 -46.80 152.87 55.57
N LYS A 379 -45.77 152.77 54.74
CA LYS A 379 -44.60 153.67 54.81
C LYS A 379 -44.94 155.04 54.22
N GLU A 380 -45.52 155.08 53.02
CA GLU A 380 -45.95 156.31 52.35
C GLU A 380 -46.90 157.12 53.25
N PHE A 381 -47.91 156.48 53.84
CA PHE A 381 -48.83 157.12 54.80
C PHE A 381 -48.15 157.69 56.06
N LYS A 382 -47.01 157.12 56.51
CA LYS A 382 -46.28 157.59 57.69
C LYS A 382 -45.28 158.69 57.38
N ASP A 383 -44.62 158.64 56.23
CA ASP A 383 -43.69 159.68 55.81
C ASP A 383 -44.45 161.00 55.54
N ASP A 384 -45.65 160.94 54.96
CA ASP A 384 -46.57 162.08 54.86
C ASP A 384 -46.98 162.62 56.25
N HIS A 385 -47.34 161.74 57.19
CA HIS A 385 -47.74 162.14 58.54
C HIS A 385 -46.61 162.81 59.33
N LEU A 386 -45.36 162.42 59.08
CA LEU A 386 -44.17 163.03 59.67
C LEU A 386 -43.86 164.41 59.06
N SER A 387 -44.06 164.59 57.76
CA SER A 387 -43.87 165.90 57.09
C SER A 387 -44.79 166.98 57.69
N VAL A 388 -46.05 166.63 57.94
CA VAL A 388 -47.06 167.52 58.57
C VAL A 388 -46.72 167.84 60.02
N LEU A 389 -46.04 166.94 60.74
CA LEU A 389 -45.62 167.15 62.13
C LEU A 389 -44.38 168.06 62.22
N LEU A 390 -43.40 167.86 61.34
CA LEU A 390 -42.21 168.70 61.22
C LEU A 390 -42.58 170.15 60.87
N ALA A 391 -43.43 170.33 59.85
CA ALA A 391 -43.89 171.65 59.42
C ALA A 391 -44.53 172.46 60.56
N LYS A 392 -45.32 171.82 61.43
CA LYS A 392 -46.02 172.48 62.54
C LYS A 392 -45.12 172.90 63.71
N LEU A 393 -43.97 172.23 63.93
CA LEU A 393 -43.07 172.57 65.04
C LEU A 393 -41.85 173.40 64.63
N GLN A 394 -41.43 173.38 63.36
CA GLN A 394 -40.60 174.46 62.80
C GLN A 394 -41.34 175.81 62.84
N GLN A 395 -42.69 175.80 62.80
CA GLN A 395 -43.53 176.97 63.00
C GLN A 395 -43.52 177.50 64.45
N ALA A 396 -43.35 176.64 65.45
CA ALA A 396 -43.15 177.07 66.85
C ALA A 396 -41.72 177.60 67.08
N GLN A 397 -40.73 176.97 66.43
CA GLN A 397 -39.33 177.41 66.47
C GLN A 397 -39.16 178.83 65.92
N THR A 398 -39.92 179.21 64.88
CA THR A 398 -39.89 180.58 64.31
C THR A 398 -40.50 181.66 65.21
N VAL A 399 -41.31 181.31 66.21
CA VAL A 399 -41.94 182.29 67.13
C VAL A 399 -41.04 182.59 68.33
N VAL A 400 -40.50 181.56 69.01
CA VAL A 400 -39.66 181.78 70.21
C VAL A 400 -38.26 182.27 69.84
N GLN A 401 -37.72 181.90 68.67
CA GLN A 401 -36.40 182.35 68.21
C GLN A 401 -36.35 183.85 67.81
N GLN A 402 -37.47 184.59 67.92
CA GLN A 402 -37.50 186.05 67.77
C GLN A 402 -37.23 186.80 69.09
N GLN A 403 -37.50 186.20 70.26
CA GLN A 403 -37.41 186.87 71.57
C GLN A 403 -36.98 185.86 72.65
N LEU A 404 -35.81 185.98 73.28
CA LEU A 404 -34.85 187.10 73.27
C LEU A 404 -33.85 187.03 72.10
N LEU A 405 -33.44 188.20 71.61
CA LEU A 405 -32.33 188.35 70.65
C LEU A 405 -31.00 187.82 71.24
N ALA A 406 -30.13 187.32 70.36
CA ALA A 406 -28.87 186.64 70.68
C ALA A 406 -29.06 185.27 71.39
N LYS A 407 -28.13 184.31 71.32
CA LYS A 407 -26.73 184.34 70.87
C LYS A 407 -26.64 184.24 69.34
N GLN A 408 -26.41 185.35 68.64
CA GLN A 408 -25.08 185.88 68.34
C GLN A 408 -24.13 184.81 67.79
N HIS A 409 -24.16 184.72 66.46
CA HIS A 409 -22.93 184.91 65.69
C HIS A 409 -22.17 186.15 66.20
N GLU A 410 -20.85 186.15 65.99
CA GLU A 410 -20.24 187.22 65.19
C GLU A 410 -18.98 186.66 64.51
N GLY A 411 -18.53 187.32 63.44
CA GLY A 411 -17.29 186.99 62.75
C GLY A 411 -16.11 187.81 63.28
N PRO A 412 -15.15 188.24 62.44
CA PRO A 412 -14.99 187.95 61.01
C PRO A 412 -13.57 187.44 60.66
N SER A 413 -13.29 187.35 59.35
CA SER A 413 -11.98 187.42 58.68
C SER A 413 -10.70 187.50 59.54
N ILE A 414 -9.78 186.54 59.35
CA ILE A 414 -8.42 186.82 58.83
C ILE A 414 -7.69 185.53 58.41
N ALA A 415 -6.75 185.70 57.48
CA ALA A 415 -6.08 184.68 56.68
C ALA A 415 -4.98 183.82 57.36
N ARG A 416 -4.58 182.79 56.60
CA ARG A 416 -3.20 182.33 56.30
C ARG A 416 -2.56 181.18 57.10
N LYS A 417 -1.82 180.38 56.30
CA LYS A 417 -0.49 179.74 56.51
C LYS A 417 -0.38 178.28 57.00
N HIS A 418 0.38 177.53 56.18
CA HIS A 418 1.51 176.63 56.52
C HIS A 418 1.29 175.21 57.11
N MET A 419 2.10 174.28 56.56
CA MET A 419 2.81 173.15 57.22
C MET A 419 1.95 172.02 57.84
N LEU A 420 2.32 170.74 57.82
CA LEU A 420 3.54 170.02 57.37
C LEU A 420 3.11 168.60 56.90
N GLY A 421 3.91 167.92 56.07
CA GLY A 421 3.67 166.51 55.72
C GLY A 421 4.52 165.97 54.55
N SER A 422 5.28 164.91 54.82
CA SER A 422 6.01 164.05 53.85
C SER A 422 5.75 162.56 54.24
N ASP A 423 6.26 161.49 53.62
CA ASP A 423 7.30 161.25 52.60
C ASP A 423 7.06 159.88 51.90
N ALA A 424 7.62 159.65 50.70
CA ALA A 424 7.90 158.33 50.03
C ALA A 424 6.75 157.28 49.85
N SER A 425 6.83 156.21 49.03
CA SER A 425 7.44 155.88 47.70
C SER A 425 6.69 154.62 47.17
N LEU A 426 6.36 154.39 45.88
CA LEU A 426 7.21 153.98 44.73
C LEU A 426 8.19 152.80 45.02
N PRO A 427 8.56 151.92 44.04
CA PRO A 427 8.18 151.85 42.60
C PRO A 427 7.62 150.45 42.17
N TYR A 428 7.92 149.94 40.97
CA TYR A 428 7.00 149.97 39.82
C TYR A 428 7.44 149.07 38.62
N GLN A 429 6.60 148.99 37.57
CA GLN A 429 6.96 148.89 36.13
C GLN A 429 7.42 147.60 35.39
N TRP A 430 7.67 146.43 36.01
CA TRP A 430 7.89 145.18 35.21
C TRP A 430 6.60 144.58 34.59
N THR A 431 5.45 145.12 35.00
CA THR A 431 4.07 144.64 34.83
C THR A 431 3.49 144.63 33.40
N SER A 432 4.32 144.62 32.36
CA SER A 432 3.87 144.47 30.95
C SER A 432 4.53 143.30 30.22
N VAL A 433 5.84 143.08 30.41
CA VAL A 433 6.56 141.95 29.81
C VAL A 433 6.40 140.69 30.67
N GLU A 434 6.51 140.84 31.98
CA GLU A 434 6.43 139.72 32.93
C GLU A 434 5.06 139.03 32.87
N ILE A 435 3.98 139.77 32.63
CA ILE A 435 2.62 139.20 32.52
C ILE A 435 2.50 138.19 31.37
N TYR A 436 3.19 138.39 30.25
CA TYR A 436 3.13 137.45 29.12
C TYR A 436 4.02 136.21 29.32
N LEU A 437 5.22 136.38 29.87
CA LEU A 437 6.11 135.25 30.19
C LEU A 437 5.60 134.44 31.38
N ASN A 438 5.11 135.08 32.44
CA ASN A 438 4.47 134.39 33.56
C ASN A 438 3.19 133.70 33.12
N LYS A 439 2.37 134.23 32.20
CA LYS A 439 1.21 133.46 31.68
C LYS A 439 1.63 132.13 31.03
N TYR A 440 2.76 132.09 30.32
CA TYR A 440 3.25 130.86 29.70
C TYR A 440 3.94 129.92 30.72
N HIS A 441 4.78 130.46 31.61
CA HIS A 441 5.43 129.68 32.67
C HIS A 441 4.44 129.14 33.69
N HIS A 442 3.44 129.94 34.08
CA HIS A 442 2.37 129.55 35.01
C HIS A 442 1.45 128.51 34.37
N LEU A 443 1.22 128.51 33.05
CA LEU A 443 0.54 127.39 32.37
C LEU A 443 1.33 126.07 32.44
N LEU A 444 2.66 126.12 32.27
CA LEU A 444 3.52 124.93 32.37
C LEU A 444 3.66 124.45 33.83
N GLN A 445 3.82 125.37 34.79
CA GLN A 445 3.80 125.05 36.23
C GLN A 445 2.43 124.55 36.68
N GLN A 446 1.32 125.14 36.22
CA GLN A 446 -0.03 124.60 36.48
C GLN A 446 -0.15 123.18 35.92
N ARG A 447 0.38 122.87 34.73
CA ARG A 447 0.34 121.50 34.20
C ARG A 447 1.19 120.50 34.98
N ALA A 448 2.33 120.91 35.52
CA ALA A 448 3.17 120.08 36.37
C ALA A 448 2.58 119.91 37.78
N ALA A 449 2.12 121.00 38.40
CA ALA A 449 1.50 121.00 39.72
C ALA A 449 0.15 120.25 39.72
N SER A 450 -0.70 120.45 38.71
CA SER A 450 -1.96 119.70 38.56
C SER A 450 -1.74 118.21 38.29
N SER A 451 -0.55 117.79 37.82
CA SER A 451 -0.19 116.36 37.77
C SER A 451 0.04 115.79 39.18
N ALA A 452 0.72 116.54 40.05
CA ALA A 452 0.85 116.19 41.47
C ALA A 452 -0.49 116.28 42.21
N GLU A 453 -1.33 117.27 41.87
CA GLU A 453 -2.68 117.46 42.42
C GLU A 453 -3.63 116.34 41.96
N VAL A 454 -3.52 115.84 40.72
CA VAL A 454 -4.23 114.63 40.28
C VAL A 454 -3.78 113.39 41.06
N HIS A 455 -2.54 113.35 41.55
CA HIS A 455 -2.08 112.30 42.45
C HIS A 455 -2.59 112.45 43.89
N THR A 456 -2.73 113.67 44.44
CA THR A 456 -3.37 113.88 45.75
C THR A 456 -4.88 113.70 45.69
N LEU A 457 -5.55 114.17 44.64
CA LEU A 457 -6.98 113.95 44.37
C LEU A 457 -7.33 112.47 44.15
N LYS A 458 -6.39 111.63 43.68
CA LYS A 458 -6.54 110.17 43.72
C LYS A 458 -6.58 109.64 45.16
N ASN A 459 -5.71 110.14 46.05
CA ASN A 459 -5.70 109.77 47.46
C ASN A 459 -6.92 110.31 48.23
N ASP A 460 -7.43 111.49 47.88
CA ASP A 460 -8.63 112.06 48.53
C ASP A 460 -9.94 111.44 48.00
N ASN A 461 -10.00 111.00 46.73
CA ASN A 461 -11.09 110.13 46.26
C ASN A 461 -11.19 108.83 47.06
N ALA A 462 -10.05 108.25 47.46
CA ALA A 462 -10.02 107.05 48.30
C ALA A 462 -10.64 107.29 49.69
N LYS A 463 -10.60 108.53 50.21
CA LYS A 463 -11.30 108.93 51.44
C LYS A 463 -12.80 109.17 51.19
N ILE A 464 -13.15 109.85 50.10
CA ILE A 464 -14.54 110.25 49.81
C ILE A 464 -15.47 109.02 49.66
N GLN A 465 -15.09 108.01 48.87
CA GLN A 465 -15.95 106.82 48.72
C GLN A 465 -15.73 105.74 49.78
N GLN A 466 -14.86 105.99 50.77
CA GLN A 466 -14.95 105.34 52.08
C GLN A 466 -16.25 105.70 52.81
N LEU A 467 -16.92 106.81 52.45
CA LEU A 467 -18.30 107.13 52.85
C LEU A 467 -19.38 106.51 51.94
N LEU A 468 -19.06 106.11 50.70
CA LEU A 468 -20.02 105.39 49.85
C LEU A 468 -20.32 103.99 50.40
N ALA A 469 -19.34 103.36 51.08
CA ALA A 469 -19.54 102.15 51.87
C ALA A 469 -20.63 102.29 52.95
N GLN A 470 -20.99 103.52 53.32
CA GLN A 470 -22.05 103.85 54.27
C GLN A 470 -23.43 104.06 53.61
N TYR A 471 -23.51 104.14 52.28
CA TYR A 471 -24.75 104.45 51.54
C TYR A 471 -25.36 103.25 50.80
N LEU A 472 -24.57 102.24 50.43
CA LEU A 472 -25.03 101.03 49.72
C LEU A 472 -24.77 99.70 50.45
N SER A 473 -24.64 99.77 51.78
CA SER A 473 -24.68 98.61 52.69
C SER A 473 -26.11 98.24 53.14
N ALA A 474 -27.14 98.94 52.64
CA ALA A 474 -28.56 98.60 52.82
C ALA A 474 -29.06 97.60 51.76
N SER A 475 -30.20 96.94 52.00
CA SER A 475 -30.47 95.55 51.57
C SER A 475 -30.49 95.21 50.06
N VAL A 476 -30.50 96.20 49.16
CA VAL A 476 -30.30 96.05 47.71
C VAL A 476 -29.49 97.29 47.27
N THR A 477 -28.35 97.21 46.57
CA THR A 477 -28.00 96.31 45.47
C THR A 477 -26.48 96.09 45.41
N LYS A 478 -26.02 94.86 45.16
CA LYS A 478 -24.58 94.61 44.89
C LYS A 478 -24.19 95.20 43.54
N HIS A 479 -23.32 96.22 43.54
CA HIS A 479 -22.60 96.73 42.36
C HIS A 479 -22.07 95.54 41.51
N LEU A 480 -22.46 95.26 40.26
CA LEU A 480 -23.09 96.04 39.18
C LEU A 480 -22.08 96.89 38.37
N LEU A 481 -21.50 96.24 37.34
CA LEU A 481 -21.18 96.66 35.95
C LEU A 481 -20.26 95.57 35.35
N LEU A 482 -20.72 94.76 34.36
CA LEU A 482 -20.41 94.81 32.90
C LEU A 482 -18.93 94.54 32.53
N PRO A 483 -18.58 93.92 31.36
CA PRO A 483 -19.32 93.84 30.08
C PRO A 483 -19.43 92.38 29.53
N PRO A 484 -19.69 92.10 28.21
CA PRO A 484 -20.22 92.93 27.12
C PRO A 484 -21.58 92.45 26.59
N ILE A 485 -22.14 93.16 25.60
CA ILE A 485 -23.45 92.88 24.99
C ILE A 485 -23.39 93.05 23.45
N PHE A 486 -24.15 92.18 22.76
CA PHE A 486 -24.60 92.21 21.35
C PHE A 486 -23.63 92.06 20.15
N LEU A 487 -23.84 90.91 19.46
CA LEU A 487 -24.19 90.74 18.03
C LEU A 487 -23.11 90.92 16.93
N PRO A 488 -23.31 90.24 15.76
CA PRO A 488 -22.31 90.18 14.70
C PRO A 488 -22.63 91.01 13.45
N ALA A 489 -21.59 91.29 12.67
CA ALA A 489 -21.59 91.41 11.20
C ALA A 489 -20.22 90.93 10.69
#